data_AF-A0A8G1RRP6-F1
#
_entry.id   AF-A0A8G1RRP6-F1
#
_cell.length_a   1.000
_cell.length_b   1.000
_cell.length_c   1.000
_cell.angle_alpha   90.00
_cell.angle_beta   90.00
_cell.angle_gamma   90.00
#
_symmetry.space_group_name_H-M   'P 1'
#
loop_
_entity.id
_entity.type
_entity.pdbx_description
1 polymer ?
#
loop_
_entity_poly.entity_id
_entity_poly.type
_entity_poly.pdbx_seq_one_letter_code
_entity_poly.pdbx_strand_id
1 'polypeptide(L)'
;MLDSIPLTRSRRSDELTRLADQHLQHDLSASDRDALQSAARTVSLWTTVGSAVGVGLGLYTAFRLRSSRRAFFEVFRAQQKPTKVVFADGRTGCSTLESIPDITSLLKPTTFGDFATYFFASAGGLFLGGELGFLSGAAVGSRGITNEPERRKRIENAFRRFRADVLRREADALDGDRNIIEKMF
;
A
#
# COMPACT_ATOMS: atom_id res chain seq x y z
N MET A 1 23.60 2.51 -21.05
CA MET A 1 22.60 3.59 -20.87
C MET A 1 21.76 3.45 -19.59
N LEU A 2 22.00 2.44 -18.71
CA LEU A 2 21.24 2.22 -17.46
C LEU A 2 21.95 2.66 -16.16
N ASP A 3 23.26 2.94 -16.19
CA ASP A 3 24.04 3.21 -14.98
C ASP A 3 23.87 4.64 -14.40
N SER A 4 23.24 5.56 -15.13
CA SER A 4 23.12 6.98 -14.73
C SER A 4 21.83 7.34 -13.98
N ILE A 5 20.78 6.52 -14.05
CA ILE A 5 19.49 6.77 -13.38
C ILE A 5 19.56 6.70 -11.84
N PRO A 6 20.23 5.73 -11.21
CA PRO A 6 20.31 5.69 -9.74
C PRO A 6 21.18 6.82 -9.16
N LEU A 7 22.22 7.25 -9.90
CA LEU A 7 23.11 8.34 -9.48
C LEU A 7 22.44 9.73 -9.54
N THR A 8 21.59 9.98 -10.54
CA THR A 8 20.86 11.25 -10.64
C THR A 8 19.73 11.35 -9.60
N ARG A 9 19.04 10.23 -9.33
CA ARG A 9 18.00 10.18 -8.30
C ARG A 9 18.56 10.41 -6.89
N SER A 10 19.68 9.76 -6.55
CA SER A 10 20.32 9.92 -5.23
C SER A 10 20.87 11.32 -5.00
N ARG A 11 21.54 11.92 -5.99
CA ARG A 11 21.99 13.32 -5.89
C ARG A 11 20.85 14.29 -5.67
N ARG A 12 19.74 14.12 -6.41
CA ARG A 12 18.56 14.98 -6.25
C ARG A 12 17.92 14.81 -4.87
N SER A 13 17.84 13.60 -4.33
CA SER A 13 17.34 13.40 -2.96
C SER A 13 18.24 14.03 -1.92
N ASP A 14 19.57 13.86 -2.03
CA ASP A 14 20.52 14.43 -1.07
C ASP A 14 20.48 15.96 -1.07
N GLU A 15 20.30 16.57 -2.24
CA GLU A 15 20.17 18.01 -2.39
C GLU A 15 18.87 18.53 -1.76
N LEU A 16 17.74 17.84 -1.99
CA LEU A 16 16.46 18.18 -1.37
C LEU A 16 16.52 18.03 0.15
N THR A 17 17.19 16.99 0.66
CA THR A 17 17.42 16.79 2.09
C THR A 17 18.23 17.93 2.68
N ARG A 18 19.32 18.35 2.02
CA ARG A 18 20.12 19.50 2.47
C ARG A 18 19.32 20.80 2.48
N LEU A 19 18.50 21.02 1.45
CA LEU A 19 17.63 22.20 1.38
C LEU A 19 16.59 22.18 2.52
N ALA A 20 15.98 21.02 2.78
CA ALA A 20 15.06 20.84 3.90
C ALA A 20 15.74 21.10 5.25
N ASP A 21 16.95 20.56 5.46
CA ASP A 21 17.73 20.78 6.68
C ASP A 21 18.07 22.26 6.88
N GLN A 22 18.41 22.98 5.80
CA GLN A 22 18.66 24.42 5.87
C GLN A 22 17.42 25.20 6.34
N HIS A 23 16.24 24.93 5.79
CA HIS A 23 14.99 25.56 6.22
C HIS A 23 14.58 25.14 7.64
N LEU A 24 14.79 23.88 8.02
CA LEU A 24 14.54 23.42 9.39
C LEU A 24 15.46 24.10 10.41
N GLN A 25 16.70 24.40 10.03
CA GLN A 25 17.67 25.04 10.93
C GLN A 25 17.48 26.55 11.03
N HIS A 26 17.22 27.23 9.90
CA HIS A 26 17.10 28.69 9.83
C HIS A 26 15.70 29.23 10.18
N ASP A 27 14.63 28.59 9.71
CA ASP A 27 13.28 29.16 9.81
C ASP A 27 12.51 28.68 11.06
N LEU A 28 13.02 27.66 11.77
CA LEU A 28 12.35 27.03 12.90
C LEU A 28 13.16 27.10 14.19
N SER A 29 12.45 27.25 15.32
CA SER A 29 13.06 27.15 16.64
C SER A 29 13.39 25.69 17.00
N ALA A 30 14.25 25.49 18.01
CA ALA A 30 14.55 24.15 18.51
C ALA A 30 13.30 23.40 18.98
N SER A 31 12.38 24.09 19.68
CA SER A 31 11.12 23.49 20.14
C SER A 31 10.21 23.07 19.00
N ASP A 32 10.17 23.83 17.90
CA ASP A 32 9.34 23.50 16.74
C ASP A 32 9.91 22.28 16.00
N ARG A 33 11.24 22.17 15.90
CA ARG A 33 11.91 20.97 15.35
C ARG A 33 11.62 19.72 16.18
N ASP A 34 11.70 19.81 17.50
CA ASP A 34 11.40 18.69 18.39
C ASP A 34 9.93 18.26 18.27
N ALA A 35 9.02 19.22 18.15
CA ALA A 35 7.61 18.94 17.90
C ALA A 35 7.40 18.20 16.57
N LEU A 36 8.02 18.66 15.48
CA LEU A 36 7.98 17.99 14.17
C LEU A 36 8.57 16.59 14.23
N GLN A 37 9.70 16.41 14.92
CA GLN A 37 10.33 15.10 15.09
C GLN A 37 9.44 14.16 15.91
N SER A 38 8.82 14.64 16.98
CA SER A 38 7.90 13.84 17.80
C SER A 38 6.65 13.43 17.01
N ALA A 39 6.11 14.32 16.18
CA ALA A 39 4.98 14.05 15.31
C ALA A 39 5.35 12.98 14.27
N ALA A 40 6.51 13.12 13.61
CA ALA A 40 7.01 12.14 12.66
C ALA A 40 7.22 10.76 13.30
N ARG A 41 7.80 10.71 14.51
CA ARG A 41 7.94 9.46 15.27
C ARG A 41 6.58 8.84 15.61
N THR A 42 5.60 9.66 15.99
CA THR A 42 4.25 9.20 16.29
C THR A 42 3.59 8.60 15.05
N VAL A 43 3.66 9.30 13.91
CA VAL A 43 3.15 8.78 12.63
C VAL A 43 3.82 7.46 12.27
N SER A 44 5.15 7.40 12.36
CA SER A 44 5.92 6.19 12.08
C SER A 44 5.52 5.03 12.98
N LEU A 45 5.38 5.28 14.28
CA LEU A 45 4.98 4.27 15.26
C LEU A 45 3.59 3.71 14.93
N TRP A 46 2.59 4.58 14.74
CA TRP A 46 1.23 4.15 14.42
C TRP A 46 1.13 3.46 13.06
N THR A 47 1.87 3.93 12.05
CA THR A 47 1.96 3.26 10.74
C THR A 47 2.57 1.88 10.87
N THR A 48 3.62 1.73 11.68
CA THR A 48 4.30 0.45 11.92
C THR A 48 3.38 -0.52 12.65
N VAL A 49 2.71 -0.07 13.71
CA VAL A 49 1.74 -0.87 14.47
C VAL A 49 0.57 -1.27 13.57
N GLY A 50 -0.01 -0.31 12.83
CA GLY A 50 -1.10 -0.57 11.90
C GLY A 50 -0.71 -1.56 10.80
N SER A 51 0.49 -1.41 10.23
CA SER A 51 1.05 -2.33 9.23
C SER A 51 1.21 -3.74 9.78
N ALA A 52 1.77 -3.89 10.98
CA ALA A 52 1.97 -5.19 11.62
C ALA A 52 0.63 -5.88 11.92
N VAL A 53 -0.34 -5.14 12.46
CA VAL A 53 -1.69 -5.65 12.71
C VAL A 53 -2.38 -6.03 11.41
N GLY A 54 -2.27 -5.18 10.39
CA GLY A 54 -2.85 -5.39 9.06
C GLY A 54 -2.31 -6.64 8.37
N VAL A 55 -1.00 -6.84 8.37
CA VAL A 55 -0.36 -8.08 7.87
C VAL A 55 -0.83 -9.30 8.66
N GLY A 56 -0.88 -9.20 10.00
CA GLY A 56 -1.38 -10.28 10.85
C GLY A 56 -2.81 -10.69 10.50
N LEU A 57 -3.69 -9.70 10.29
CA LEU A 57 -5.08 -9.92 9.88
C LEU A 57 -5.19 -10.48 8.46
N GLY A 58 -4.32 -10.02 7.55
CA GLY A 58 -4.16 -10.56 6.20
C GLY A 58 -3.76 -12.04 6.20
N LEU A 59 -2.77 -12.41 7.01
CA LEU A 59 -2.35 -13.81 7.17
C LEU A 59 -3.45 -14.67 7.80
N TYR A 60 -4.16 -14.14 8.81
CA TYR A 60 -5.29 -14.84 9.42
C TYR A 60 -6.42 -15.08 8.42
N THR A 61 -6.79 -14.07 7.61
CA THR A 61 -7.82 -14.21 6.58
C THR A 61 -7.40 -15.19 5.48
N ALA A 62 -6.13 -15.19 5.06
CA ALA A 62 -5.59 -16.19 4.14
C ALA A 62 -5.70 -17.62 4.70
N PHE A 63 -5.30 -17.81 5.97
CA PHE A 63 -5.42 -19.10 6.65
C PHE A 63 -6.89 -19.56 6.75
N ARG A 64 -7.79 -18.66 7.14
CA ARG A 64 -9.24 -18.90 7.21
C ARG A 64 -9.79 -19.31 5.84
N LEU A 65 -9.50 -18.56 4.78
CA LEU A 65 -9.99 -18.83 3.42
C LEU A 65 -9.53 -20.20 2.91
N ARG A 66 -8.26 -20.54 3.16
CA ARG A 66 -7.69 -21.85 2.83
C ARG A 66 -8.40 -22.98 3.58
N SER A 67 -8.62 -22.81 4.88
CA SER A 67 -9.31 -23.80 5.72
C SER A 67 -10.75 -24.05 5.23
N SER A 68 -11.49 -22.99 4.89
CA SER A 68 -12.83 -23.10 4.33
C SER A 68 -12.83 -23.78 2.96
N ARG A 69 -11.93 -23.39 2.05
CA ARG A 69 -11.85 -24.01 0.71
C ARG A 69 -11.56 -25.51 0.80
N ARG A 70 -10.70 -25.93 1.72
CA ARG A 70 -10.42 -27.34 1.97
C ARG A 70 -11.64 -28.09 2.51
N ALA A 71 -12.35 -27.52 3.47
CA ALA A 71 -13.58 -28.10 3.99
C ALA A 71 -14.65 -28.29 2.88
N PHE A 72 -14.84 -27.28 2.02
CA PHE A 72 -15.73 -27.41 0.87
C PHE A 72 -15.28 -28.52 -0.09
N PHE A 73 -13.99 -28.56 -0.43
CA PHE A 73 -13.45 -29.59 -1.32
C PHE A 73 -13.67 -31.00 -0.76
N GLU A 74 -13.48 -31.20 0.54
CA GLU A 74 -13.70 -32.49 1.20
C GLU A 74 -15.18 -32.91 1.15
N VAL A 75 -16.13 -31.99 1.38
CA VAL A 75 -17.57 -32.25 1.27
C VAL A 75 -17.96 -32.66 -0.16
N PHE A 76 -17.53 -31.90 -1.18
CA PHE A 76 -17.85 -32.19 -2.58
C PHE A 76 -17.16 -33.45 -3.12
N ARG A 77 -16.01 -33.81 -2.55
CA ARG A 77 -15.31 -35.07 -2.87
C ARG A 77 -15.95 -36.28 -2.19
N ALA A 78 -16.41 -36.14 -0.95
CA ALA A 78 -16.92 -37.25 -0.14
C ALA A 78 -18.41 -37.55 -0.35
N GLN A 79 -19.20 -36.59 -0.83
CA GLN A 79 -20.59 -36.88 -1.19
C GLN A 79 -20.66 -37.79 -2.42
N GLN A 80 -21.41 -38.90 -2.29
CA GLN A 80 -21.87 -39.70 -3.42
C GLN A 80 -22.57 -38.77 -4.41
N LYS A 81 -21.96 -38.55 -5.58
CA LYS A 81 -22.48 -37.64 -6.60
C LYS A 81 -23.68 -38.30 -7.29
N PRO A 82 -24.91 -37.78 -7.19
CA PRO A 82 -26.04 -38.32 -7.95
C PRO A 82 -25.81 -38.00 -9.43
N THR A 83 -25.33 -38.97 -10.19
CA THR A 83 -24.98 -38.80 -11.61
C THR A 83 -26.20 -38.75 -12.53
N LYS A 84 -27.41 -39.06 -12.01
CA LYS A 84 -28.64 -39.15 -12.80
C LYS A 84 -29.84 -38.71 -11.96
N VAL A 85 -30.60 -37.75 -12.47
CA VAL A 85 -31.94 -37.41 -11.95
C VAL A 85 -32.94 -38.13 -12.85
N VAL A 86 -33.75 -39.02 -12.28
CA VAL A 86 -34.83 -39.71 -13.00
C VAL A 86 -36.13 -39.04 -12.58
N PHE A 87 -36.77 -38.30 -13.48
CA PHE A 87 -38.08 -37.72 -13.22
C PHE A 87 -39.15 -38.82 -13.23
N ALA A 88 -40.19 -38.66 -12.41
CA ALA A 88 -41.23 -39.68 -12.19
C ALA A 88 -42.05 -40.05 -13.45
N ASP A 89 -41.89 -39.35 -14.58
CA ASP A 89 -42.62 -39.59 -15.83
C ASP A 89 -41.95 -40.59 -16.79
N GLY A 90 -40.75 -41.08 -16.47
CA GLY A 90 -40.07 -42.11 -17.27
C GLY A 90 -39.43 -41.63 -18.59
N ARG A 91 -39.50 -40.34 -18.95
CA ARG A 91 -38.79 -39.81 -20.12
C ARG A 91 -37.31 -39.61 -19.82
N THR A 92 -36.50 -40.57 -20.25
CA THR A 92 -35.03 -40.46 -20.38
C THR A 92 -34.61 -39.87 -21.73
N GLY A 93 -35.42 -38.96 -22.28
CA GLY A 93 -35.19 -38.45 -23.63
C GLY A 93 -35.95 -37.17 -23.93
N CYS A 94 -35.38 -36.03 -23.55
CA CYS A 94 -35.43 -34.81 -24.35
C CYS A 94 -34.35 -33.82 -23.87
N SER A 95 -33.18 -33.86 -24.50
CA SER A 95 -32.19 -32.76 -24.63
C SER A 95 -31.62 -32.02 -23.40
N THR A 96 -31.93 -32.37 -22.16
CA THR A 96 -31.21 -31.85 -20.97
C THR A 96 -31.02 -32.96 -19.94
N LEU A 97 -30.31 -34.02 -20.32
CA LEU A 97 -29.66 -34.91 -19.36
C LEU A 97 -28.46 -34.14 -18.79
N GLU A 98 -28.77 -33.12 -18.00
CA GLU A 98 -27.80 -32.15 -17.53
C GLU A 98 -26.98 -32.81 -16.42
N SER A 99 -25.88 -33.45 -16.85
CA SER A 99 -24.77 -33.83 -16.00
C SER A 99 -24.50 -32.65 -15.07
N ILE A 100 -24.80 -32.79 -13.77
CA ILE A 100 -24.44 -31.79 -12.77
C ILE A 100 -22.95 -31.47 -13.01
N PRO A 101 -22.61 -30.24 -13.43
CA PRO A 101 -21.25 -29.92 -13.82
C PRO A 101 -20.35 -30.13 -12.61
N ASP A 102 -19.33 -30.98 -12.76
CA ASP A 102 -18.45 -31.33 -11.67
C ASP A 102 -17.51 -30.16 -11.32
N ILE A 103 -18.00 -29.29 -10.43
CA ILE A 103 -17.26 -28.13 -9.91
C ILE A 103 -16.08 -28.52 -9.01
N THR A 104 -15.90 -29.81 -8.69
CA THR A 104 -14.79 -30.31 -7.85
C THR A 104 -13.43 -29.95 -8.46
N SER A 105 -13.33 -29.90 -9.78
CA SER A 105 -12.11 -29.50 -10.50
C SER A 105 -11.72 -28.04 -10.26
N LEU A 106 -12.69 -27.13 -10.13
CA LEU A 106 -12.49 -25.69 -9.88
C LEU A 106 -12.16 -25.40 -8.41
N LEU A 107 -12.66 -26.23 -7.50
CA LEU A 107 -12.41 -26.12 -6.06
C LEU A 107 -11.06 -26.69 -5.65
N LYS A 108 -10.38 -27.42 -6.54
CA LYS A 108 -9.09 -28.07 -6.27
C LYS A 108 -8.07 -27.04 -5.77
N PRO A 109 -7.46 -27.28 -4.59
CA PRO A 109 -6.38 -26.43 -4.11
C PRO A 109 -5.20 -26.43 -5.10
N THR A 110 -4.67 -25.26 -5.41
CA THR A 110 -3.48 -25.11 -6.28
C THR A 110 -2.40 -24.34 -5.53
N THR A 111 -1.14 -24.69 -5.79
CA THR A 111 0.03 -24.04 -5.15
C THR A 111 0.12 -22.56 -5.52
N PHE A 112 -0.21 -22.20 -6.76
CA PHE A 112 -0.26 -20.81 -7.21
C PHE A 112 -1.39 -20.03 -6.53
N GLY A 113 -2.57 -20.62 -6.38
CA GLY A 113 -3.69 -20.00 -5.67
C GLY A 113 -3.38 -19.77 -4.19
N ASP A 114 -2.68 -20.71 -3.56
CA ASP A 114 -2.21 -20.57 -2.18
C ASP A 114 -1.22 -19.42 -2.04
N PHE A 115 -0.21 -19.34 -2.92
CA PHE A 115 0.74 -18.23 -2.94
C PHE A 115 0.04 -16.88 -3.14
N ALA A 116 -0.82 -16.79 -4.15
CA ALA A 116 -1.58 -15.57 -4.43
C ALA A 116 -2.42 -15.15 -3.23
N THR A 117 -3.07 -16.11 -2.54
CA THR A 117 -3.88 -15.82 -1.36
C THR A 117 -3.04 -15.21 -0.24
N TYR A 118 -1.90 -15.82 0.13
CA TYR A 118 -1.04 -15.25 1.17
C TYR A 118 -0.44 -13.91 0.75
N PHE A 119 0.00 -13.78 -0.50
CA PHE A 119 0.58 -12.55 -1.02
C PHE A 119 -0.44 -11.40 -1.00
N PHE A 120 -1.59 -11.56 -1.65
CA PHE A 120 -2.58 -10.50 -1.76
C PHE A 120 -3.27 -10.20 -0.43
N ALA A 121 -3.53 -11.21 0.41
CA ALA A 121 -4.09 -10.96 1.73
C ALA A 121 -3.09 -10.22 2.64
N SER A 122 -1.80 -10.58 2.59
CA SER A 122 -0.77 -9.87 3.37
C SER A 122 -0.50 -8.48 2.81
N ALA A 123 -0.42 -8.31 1.49
CA ALA A 123 -0.20 -7.02 0.84
C ALA A 123 -1.41 -6.08 1.05
N GLY A 124 -2.63 -6.59 0.90
CA GLY A 124 -3.85 -5.85 1.20
C GLY A 124 -3.95 -5.50 2.68
N GLY A 125 -3.61 -6.44 3.56
CA GLY A 125 -3.53 -6.21 5.00
C GLY A 125 -2.50 -5.14 5.36
N LEU A 126 -1.30 -5.20 4.79
CA LEU A 126 -0.25 -4.19 4.96
C LEU A 126 -0.73 -2.81 4.50
N PHE A 127 -1.34 -2.73 3.31
CA PHE A 127 -1.83 -1.48 2.76
C PHE A 127 -2.93 -0.88 3.64
N LEU A 128 -3.98 -1.64 3.94
CA LEU A 128 -5.08 -1.16 4.77
C LEU A 128 -4.62 -0.82 6.20
N GLY A 129 -3.82 -1.67 6.81
CA GLY A 129 -3.29 -1.44 8.15
C GLY A 129 -2.31 -0.27 8.20
N GLY A 130 -1.46 -0.14 7.18
CA GLY A 130 -0.49 0.93 7.04
C GLY A 130 -1.14 2.29 6.83
N GLU A 131 -2.12 2.39 5.92
CA GLU A 131 -2.87 3.63 5.67
C GLU A 131 -3.70 4.05 6.90
N LEU A 132 -4.38 3.11 7.56
CA LEU A 132 -5.12 3.42 8.79
C LEU A 132 -4.19 3.80 9.95
N GLY A 133 -3.05 3.13 10.08
CA GLY A 133 -1.99 3.48 11.02
C GLY A 133 -1.40 4.87 10.72
N PHE A 134 -1.19 5.19 9.45
CA PHE A 134 -0.71 6.49 9.02
C PHE A 134 -1.72 7.59 9.34
N LEU A 135 -3.00 7.41 8.97
CA LEU A 135 -4.05 8.40 9.21
C LEU A 135 -4.26 8.65 10.71
N SER A 136 -4.29 7.59 11.52
CA SER A 136 -4.39 7.71 12.98
C SER A 136 -3.17 8.40 13.57
N GLY A 137 -1.96 7.99 13.14
CA GLY A 137 -0.71 8.63 13.54
C GLY A 137 -0.64 10.10 13.14
N ALA A 138 -1.13 10.46 11.95
CA ALA A 138 -1.19 11.83 11.45
C ALA A 138 -2.19 12.66 12.25
N ALA A 139 -3.37 12.12 12.57
CA ALA A 139 -4.35 12.81 13.41
C ALA A 139 -3.80 13.07 14.83
N VAL A 140 -3.10 12.11 15.42
CA VAL A 140 -2.52 12.25 16.77
C VAL A 140 -1.30 13.16 16.75
N GLY A 141 -0.37 12.96 15.81
CA GLY A 141 0.85 13.76 15.67
C GLY A 141 0.59 15.21 15.28
N SER A 142 -0.41 15.45 14.41
CA SER A 142 -0.78 16.81 14.00
C SER A 142 -1.38 17.61 15.14
N ARG A 143 -2.12 17.00 16.08
CA ARG A 143 -2.66 17.70 17.27
C ARG A 143 -1.56 18.43 18.04
N GLY A 144 -0.40 17.80 18.20
CA GLY A 144 0.75 18.40 18.89
C GLY A 144 1.28 19.67 18.20
N ILE A 145 1.11 19.79 16.88
CA ILE A 145 1.52 20.93 16.07
C ILE A 145 0.40 21.98 15.98
N THR A 146 -0.86 21.55 15.87
CA THR A 146 -2.01 22.45 15.63
C THR A 146 -2.52 23.13 16.88
N ASN A 147 -2.24 22.60 18.08
CA ASN A 147 -2.72 23.18 19.34
C ASN A 147 -2.12 24.55 19.64
N GLU A 148 -0.98 24.91 19.02
CA GLU A 148 -0.35 26.21 19.19
C GLU A 148 -0.35 26.99 17.87
N PRO A 149 -1.15 28.08 17.78
CA PRO A 149 -1.36 28.77 16.51
C PRO A 149 -0.10 29.46 15.98
N GLU A 150 0.80 29.92 16.85
CA GLU A 150 2.04 30.57 16.44
C GLU A 150 3.04 29.58 15.84
N ARG A 151 3.26 28.45 16.51
CA ARG A 151 4.09 27.35 16.00
C ARG A 151 3.57 26.85 14.65
N ARG A 152 2.26 26.66 14.52
CA ARG A 152 1.65 26.30 13.24
C ARG A 152 2.00 27.30 12.13
N LYS A 153 1.87 28.60 12.39
CA LYS A 153 2.21 29.66 11.42
C LYS A 153 3.69 29.63 11.02
N ARG A 154 4.60 29.44 11.99
CA ARG A 154 6.05 29.36 11.73
C ARG A 154 6.39 28.15 10.84
N ILE A 155 5.88 26.98 11.19
CA ILE A 155 6.04 25.75 10.41
C ILE A 155 5.47 25.89 9.00
N GLU A 156 4.27 26.47 8.86
CA GLU A 156 3.64 26.67 7.57
C GLU A 156 4.44 27.63 6.68
N ASN A 157 4.96 28.73 7.23
CA ASN A 157 5.79 29.67 6.50
C ASN A 157 7.12 29.03 6.05
N ALA A 158 7.80 28.31 6.95
CA ALA A 158 9.00 27.55 6.62
C ALA A 158 8.74 26.54 5.51
N PHE A 159 7.63 25.80 5.59
CA PHE A 159 7.25 24.82 4.56
C PHE A 159 6.93 25.47 3.21
N ARG A 160 6.25 26.63 3.20
CA ARG A 160 5.97 27.39 1.98
C ARG A 160 7.26 27.87 1.31
N ARG A 161 8.22 28.37 2.08
CA ARG A 161 9.55 28.79 1.58
C ARG A 161 10.31 27.63 0.98
N PHE A 162 10.41 26.53 1.73
CA PHE A 162 11.02 25.29 1.25
C PHE A 162 10.41 24.83 -0.09
N ARG A 163 9.07 24.78 -0.19
CA ARG A 163 8.38 24.37 -1.41
C ARG A 163 8.65 25.33 -2.58
N ALA A 164 8.71 26.63 -2.31
CA ALA A 164 9.06 27.62 -3.33
C ALA A 164 10.48 27.40 -3.86
N ASP A 165 11.45 27.11 -2.98
CA ASP A 165 12.84 26.89 -3.38
C ASP A 165 13.03 25.53 -4.08
N VAL A 166 12.28 24.49 -3.70
CA VAL A 166 12.21 23.23 -4.46
C VAL A 166 11.70 23.50 -5.87
N LEU A 167 10.58 24.21 -6.03
CA LEU A 167 10.00 24.51 -7.34
C LEU A 167 10.93 25.36 -8.22
N ARG A 168 11.65 26.32 -7.62
CA ARG A 168 12.67 27.11 -8.33
C ARG A 168 13.78 26.21 -8.85
N ARG A 169 14.32 25.32 -8.03
CA ARG A 169 15.37 24.39 -8.47
C ARG A 169 14.89 23.39 -9.51
N GLU A 170 13.65 22.94 -9.41
CA GLU A 170 13.07 22.09 -10.45
C GLU A 170 12.93 22.85 -11.77
N ALA A 171 12.50 24.11 -11.74
CA ALA A 171 12.46 24.98 -12.91
C ALA A 171 13.87 25.24 -13.48
N ASP A 172 14.86 25.53 -12.63
CA ASP A 172 16.25 25.73 -13.03
C ASP A 172 16.84 24.46 -13.67
N ALA A 173 16.50 23.28 -13.13
CA ALA A 173 16.90 22.00 -13.71
C ALA A 173 16.24 21.76 -15.08
N LEU A 174 14.96 22.10 -15.23
CA LEU A 174 14.23 22.03 -16.51
C LEU A 174 14.78 23.02 -17.54
N ASP A 175 15.19 24.21 -17.11
CA ASP A 175 15.76 25.26 -17.96
C ASP A 175 17.22 25.00 -18.32
N GLY A 176 18.01 24.38 -17.42
CA GLY A 176 19.38 23.95 -17.69
C GLY A 176 19.48 22.76 -18.66
N ASP A 177 18.42 21.94 -18.76
CA ASP A 177 18.29 20.86 -19.74
C ASP A 177 17.92 21.39 -21.16
N ARG A 178 17.84 22.71 -21.37
CA ARG A 178 17.68 23.28 -22.73
C ARG A 178 18.87 23.00 -23.67
N ASN A 179 20.02 22.58 -23.14
CA ASN A 179 21.16 22.10 -23.95
C ASN A 179 20.94 20.68 -24.52
N ILE A 180 19.80 20.03 -24.26
CA ILE A 180 19.47 18.76 -24.92
C ILE A 180 19.27 18.96 -26.42
N ILE A 181 18.74 20.10 -26.88
CA ILE A 181 18.63 20.41 -28.33
C ILE A 181 20.02 20.49 -28.97
N GLU A 182 21.00 21.09 -28.28
CA GLU A 182 22.42 21.18 -28.70
C GLU A 182 23.19 19.86 -28.54
N LYS A 183 22.62 18.87 -27.85
CA LYS A 183 23.15 17.49 -27.72
C LYS A 183 22.48 16.48 -28.66
N MET A 184 21.27 16.78 -29.14
CA MET A 184 20.53 15.92 -30.07
C MET A 184 20.75 16.30 -31.54
N PHE A 185 21.12 17.56 -31.83
CA PHE A 185 21.49 18.08 -33.14
C PHE A 185 22.94 18.53 -33.14
#